data_AF-A0A2T5H7L0-F1
#
_entry.id   AF-A0A2T5H7L0-F1
#
_cell.length_a   1.000
_cell.length_b   1.000
_cell.length_c   1.000
_cell.angle_alpha   90.00
_cell.angle_beta   90.00
_cell.angle_gamma   90.00
#
_symmetry.space_group_name_H-M   'P 1'
#
loop_
_entity.id
_entity.type
_entity.pdbx_description
1 polymer ?
#
loop_
_entity_poly.entity_id
_entity_poly.type
_entity_poly.pdbx_seq_one_letter_code
_entity_poly.pdbx_strand_id
1 'polypeptide(L)'
;MVKTRFLLLSLLFALSVAAFMTLGARGNWDFVLPFRGMKLLALVTIATAVALSTMVFQTLTANRILTPSIMGFDALYLMLQTGLVFFLGGFGFATLDPTLKFILETALMLTAALILFGTVLRNAADLSRMVLTGLMRTAVQN
;
A
#
# COMPACT_ATOMS: atom_id res chain seq x y z
N MET A 1 -28.88 0.87 13.44
CA MET A 1 -27.92 -0.26 13.29
C MET A 1 -26.54 0.17 12.77
N VAL A 2 -26.43 0.97 11.70
CA VAL A 2 -25.13 1.37 11.13
C VAL A 2 -24.26 2.19 12.10
N LYS A 3 -24.85 3.15 12.83
CA LYS A 3 -24.16 3.97 13.84
C LYS A 3 -23.50 3.14 14.94
N THR A 4 -24.19 2.10 15.43
CA THR A 4 -23.69 1.18 16.47
C THR A 4 -22.50 0.37 15.99
N ARG A 5 -22.49 -0.06 14.71
CA ARG A 5 -21.37 -0.80 14.12
C ARG A 5 -20.11 0.06 13.99
N PHE A 6 -20.25 1.31 13.56
CA PHE A 6 -19.12 2.25 13.51
C PHE A 6 -18.57 2.58 14.90
N LEU A 7 -19.44 2.74 15.91
CA LEU A 7 -19.01 2.94 17.29
C LEU A 7 -18.25 1.72 17.85
N LEU A 8 -18.72 0.51 17.58
CA LEU A 8 -18.03 -0.72 17.97
C LEU A 8 -16.66 -0.86 17.29
N LEU A 9 -16.57 -0.57 15.99
CA LEU A 9 -15.31 -0.60 15.24
C LEU A 9 -14.31 0.44 15.76
N SER A 10 -14.78 1.65 16.06
CA SER A 10 -13.94 2.71 16.64
C SER A 10 -13.46 2.36 18.05
N LEU A 11 -14.33 1.77 18.88
CA LEU A 11 -13.97 1.29 20.21
C LEU A 11 -12.93 0.16 20.14
N LEU A 12 -13.13 -0.81 19.25
CA LEU A 12 -12.18 -1.90 19.04
C LEU A 12 -10.82 -1.39 18.55
N PHE A 13 -10.82 -0.41 17.64
CA PHE A 13 -9.60 0.25 17.18
C PHE A 13 -8.86 0.94 18.33
N ALA A 14 -9.57 1.73 19.15
CA ALA A 14 -8.99 2.38 20.31
C ALA A 14 -8.41 1.37 21.31
N LEU A 15 -9.10 0.24 21.53
CA LEU A 15 -8.63 -0.84 22.38
C LEU A 15 -7.35 -1.48 21.84
N SER A 16 -7.27 -1.75 20.53
CA SER A 16 -6.05 -2.26 19.88
C SER A 16 -4.88 -1.28 19.96
N VAL A 17 -5.13 0.03 19.82
CA VAL A 17 -4.09 1.06 19.99
C VAL A 17 -3.59 1.07 21.43
N ALA A 18 -4.50 1.04 22.42
CA ALA A 18 -4.14 0.99 23.83
C ALA A 18 -3.37 -0.29 24.19
N ALA A 19 -3.77 -1.44 23.64
CA ALA A 19 -3.08 -2.72 23.78
C ALA A 19 -1.67 -2.65 23.16
N PHE A 20 -1.53 -2.08 21.95
CA PHE A 20 -0.23 -1.89 21.29
C PHE A 20 0.71 -0.97 22.08
N MET A 21 0.17 0.04 22.77
CA MET A 21 0.96 0.94 23.61
C MET A 21 1.36 0.32 24.96
N THR A 22 0.54 -0.55 25.56
CA THR A 22 0.73 -1.03 26.94
C THR A 22 1.32 -2.45 27.06
N LEU A 23 1.08 -3.35 26.10
CA LEU A 23 1.62 -4.72 26.17
C LEU A 23 3.13 -4.74 25.96
N GLY A 24 3.83 -5.24 26.98
CA GLY A 24 5.28 -5.50 26.96
C GLY A 24 6.17 -4.29 27.30
N ALA A 25 5.64 -3.24 27.92
CA ALA A 25 6.42 -2.09 28.41
C ALA A 25 7.29 -2.50 29.62
N ARG A 26 8.41 -3.18 29.36
CA ARG A 26 9.44 -3.47 30.36
C ARG A 26 10.27 -2.21 30.61
N GLY A 27 9.86 -1.42 31.60
CA GLY A 27 10.72 -0.50 32.35
C GLY A 27 11.08 0.86 31.74
N ASN A 28 11.13 1.04 30.41
CA ASN A 28 11.59 2.31 29.80
C ASN A 28 10.50 3.01 28.95
N TRP A 29 9.45 3.48 29.62
CA TRP A 29 8.30 4.15 29.00
C TRP A 29 8.70 5.34 28.12
N ASP A 30 9.71 6.12 28.53
CA ASP A 30 10.22 7.28 27.78
C ASP A 30 10.79 6.94 26.39
N PHE A 31 11.29 5.71 26.18
CA PHE A 31 11.88 5.32 24.90
C PHE A 31 10.90 4.51 24.03
N VAL A 32 10.03 3.71 24.66
CA VAL A 32 9.09 2.84 23.94
C VAL A 32 7.90 3.64 23.38
N LEU A 33 7.42 4.65 24.12
CA LEU A 33 6.28 5.48 23.68
C LEU A 33 6.56 6.30 22.40
N PRO A 34 7.67 7.04 22.27
CA PRO A 34 7.92 7.82 21.06
C PRO A 34 8.18 6.93 19.84
N PHE A 35 8.91 5.82 19.99
CA PHE A 35 9.16 4.89 18.89
C PHE A 35 7.88 4.19 18.39
N ARG A 36 7.00 3.77 19.31
CA ARG A 36 5.71 3.15 18.93
C ARG A 36 4.72 4.19 18.41
N GLY A 37 4.72 5.40 18.99
CA GLY A 37 3.90 6.53 18.54
C GLY A 37 4.24 6.95 17.11
N MET A 38 5.52 7.07 16.77
CA MET A 38 5.98 7.37 15.42
C MET A 38 5.50 6.31 14.40
N LYS A 39 5.59 5.02 14.76
CA LYS A 39 5.10 3.91 13.92
C LYS A 39 3.58 3.96 13.73
N LEU A 40 2.84 4.25 14.79
CA LEU A 40 1.38 4.40 14.74
C LEU A 40 0.97 5.56 13.82
N LEU A 41 1.61 6.73 13.96
CA LEU A 41 1.36 7.88 13.10
C LEU A 41 1.66 7.57 11.63
N ALA A 42 2.77 6.90 11.36
CA ALA A 42 3.11 6.44 10.01
C ALA A 42 2.03 5.49 9.45
N LEU A 43 1.61 4.50 10.24
CA LEU A 43 0.58 3.53 9.82
C LEU A 43 -0.76 4.21 9.51
N VAL A 44 -1.22 5.12 10.37
CA VAL A 44 -2.47 5.87 10.18
C VAL A 44 -2.39 6.72 8.92
N THR A 45 -1.26 7.40 8.69
CA THR A 45 -1.04 8.21 7.49
C THR A 45 -1.12 7.36 6.23
N ILE A 46 -0.43 6.22 6.20
CA ILE A 46 -0.46 5.28 5.07
C ILE A 46 -1.88 4.73 4.86
N ALA A 47 -2.56 4.31 5.93
CA ALA A 47 -3.90 3.74 5.85
C ALA A 47 -4.91 4.75 5.27
N THR A 48 -4.86 6.01 5.70
CA THR A 48 -5.74 7.07 5.16
C THR A 48 -5.46 7.35 3.68
N ALA A 49 -4.19 7.40 3.28
CA ALA A 49 -3.81 7.58 1.88
C ALA A 49 -4.30 6.43 0.99
N VAL A 50 -4.12 5.17 1.44
CA VAL A 50 -4.58 3.98 0.70
C VAL A 50 -6.11 3.93 0.61
N ALA A 51 -6.81 4.31 1.69
CA ALA A 51 -8.28 4.36 1.71
C ALA A 51 -8.82 5.41 0.72
N LEU A 52 -8.24 6.61 0.70
CA LEU A 52 -8.61 7.67 -0.24
C LEU A 52 -8.31 7.26 -1.70
N SER A 53 -7.13 6.71 -1.96
CA SER A 53 -6.76 6.19 -3.28
C SER A 53 -7.77 5.14 -3.76
N THR A 54 -8.14 4.20 -2.89
CA THR A 54 -9.14 3.17 -3.19
C THR A 54 -10.52 3.76 -3.48
N MET A 55 -11.01 4.71 -2.67
CA MET A 55 -12.31 5.34 -2.92
C MET A 55 -12.35 6.12 -4.24
N VAL A 56 -11.32 6.90 -4.54
CA VAL A 56 -11.21 7.64 -5.81
C VAL A 56 -11.18 6.66 -6.97
N PHE A 57 -10.40 5.59 -6.84
CA PHE A 57 -10.25 4.57 -7.86
C PHE A 57 -11.54 3.81 -8.15
N GLN A 58 -12.23 3.36 -7.10
CA GLN A 58 -13.54 2.69 -7.19
C GLN A 58 -14.61 3.62 -7.76
N THR A 59 -14.54 4.92 -7.48
CA THR A 59 -15.46 5.93 -8.03
C THR A 59 -15.22 6.13 -9.52
N LEU A 60 -13.96 6.24 -9.96
CA LEU A 60 -13.59 6.39 -11.37
C LEU A 60 -13.91 5.15 -12.22
N THR A 61 -13.71 3.95 -11.66
CA THR A 61 -13.94 2.68 -12.38
C THR A 61 -15.36 2.14 -12.24
N ALA A 62 -16.22 2.80 -11.44
CA ALA A 62 -17.56 2.34 -11.08
C ALA A 62 -17.62 0.87 -10.60
N ASN A 63 -16.51 0.34 -10.05
CA ASN A 63 -16.40 -1.05 -9.65
C ASN A 63 -15.79 -1.15 -8.24
N ARG A 64 -16.57 -1.71 -7.32
CA ARG A 64 -16.23 -1.81 -5.89
C ARG A 64 -15.23 -2.92 -5.57
N ILE A 65 -14.93 -3.80 -6.52
CA ILE A 65 -13.98 -4.91 -6.34
C ILE A 65 -12.56 -4.46 -6.69
N LEU A 66 -12.40 -3.44 -7.54
CA LEU A 66 -11.09 -2.97 -7.92
C LEU A 66 -10.48 -2.11 -6.82
N THR A 67 -9.49 -2.67 -6.16
CA THR A 67 -8.51 -1.93 -5.35
C THR A 67 -7.23 -1.78 -6.18
N PRO A 68 -6.43 -0.73 -5.95
CA PRO A 68 -5.17 -0.53 -6.65
C PRO A 68 -4.21 -1.73 -6.49
N SER A 69 -4.21 -2.42 -5.35
CA SER A 69 -3.41 -3.64 -5.15
C SER A 69 -3.88 -4.79 -6.05
N ILE A 70 -5.19 -5.01 -6.22
CA ILE A 70 -5.76 -6.03 -7.12
C ILE A 70 -5.46 -5.73 -8.59
N MET A 71 -5.33 -4.45 -8.97
CA MET A 71 -4.89 -4.09 -10.31
C MET A 71 -3.46 -4.50 -10.65
N GLY A 72 -2.66 -4.89 -9.66
CA GLY A 72 -1.26 -5.28 -9.85
C GLY A 72 -0.26 -4.16 -9.62
N PHE A 73 -0.65 -3.02 -9.02
CA PHE A 73 0.33 -1.98 -8.63
C PHE A 73 1.34 -2.49 -7.59
N ASP A 74 0.94 -3.41 -6.72
CA ASP A 74 1.83 -4.05 -5.74
C ASP A 74 2.84 -4.98 -6.44
N ALA A 75 2.38 -5.73 -7.45
CA ALA A 75 3.25 -6.56 -8.28
C ALA A 75 4.20 -5.73 -9.15
N LEU A 76 3.75 -4.59 -9.68
CA LEU A 76 4.60 -3.64 -10.41
C LEU A 76 5.69 -3.09 -9.50
N TYR A 77 5.35 -2.71 -8.26
CA TYR A 77 6.32 -2.26 -7.27
C TYR A 77 7.39 -3.33 -7.01
N LEU A 78 6.97 -4.58 -6.76
CA LEU A 78 7.89 -5.72 -6.58
C LEU A 78 8.78 -5.97 -7.80
N MET A 79 8.23 -5.89 -9.02
CA MET A 79 8.99 -6.05 -10.27
C MET A 79 10.06 -4.95 -10.44
N LEU A 80 9.67 -3.70 -10.15
CA LEU A 80 10.59 -2.57 -10.22
C LEU A 80 11.69 -2.66 -9.16
N GLN A 81 11.32 -3.04 -7.93
CA GLN A 81 12.27 -3.20 -6.83
C GLN A 81 13.30 -4.30 -7.13
N THR A 82 12.85 -5.46 -7.58
CA THR A 82 13.75 -6.56 -7.97
C THR A 82 14.62 -6.20 -9.17
N GLY A 83 14.08 -5.46 -10.14
CA GLY A 83 14.85 -4.90 -11.24
C GLY A 83 15.94 -3.94 -10.76
N LEU A 84 15.61 -3.01 -9.85
CA LEU A 84 16.58 -2.10 -9.25
C LEU A 84 17.71 -2.85 -8.53
N VAL A 85 17.37 -3.86 -7.72
CA VAL A 85 18.36 -4.71 -7.05
C VAL A 85 19.22 -5.48 -8.06
N PHE A 86 18.66 -5.91 -9.18
CA PHE A 86 19.38 -6.58 -10.25
C PHE A 86 20.37 -5.65 -10.98
N PHE A 87 19.96 -4.43 -11.33
CA PHE A 87 20.80 -3.48 -12.07
C PHE A 87 21.83 -2.74 -11.21
N LEU A 88 21.46 -2.31 -9.99
CA LEU A 88 22.37 -1.62 -9.06
C LEU A 88 23.24 -2.59 -8.25
N GLY A 89 22.92 -3.89 -8.29
CA GLY A 89 23.51 -4.92 -7.45
C GLY A 89 23.01 -4.85 -6.01
N GLY A 90 22.82 -6.00 -5.35
CA GLY A 90 22.32 -6.05 -3.97
C GLY A 90 23.16 -5.27 -2.96
N PHE A 91 24.47 -5.17 -3.17
CA PHE A 91 25.36 -4.35 -2.34
C PHE A 91 25.24 -2.84 -2.62
N GLY A 92 25.13 -2.41 -3.89
CA GLY A 92 24.92 -1.01 -4.25
C GLY A 92 23.54 -0.50 -3.82
N PHE A 93 22.52 -1.36 -3.90
CA PHE A 93 21.19 -1.06 -3.37
C PHE A 93 21.17 -1.00 -1.84
N ALA A 94 21.98 -1.81 -1.14
CA ALA A 94 22.03 -1.80 0.33
C ALA A 94 22.73 -0.55 0.90
N THR A 95 23.78 -0.04 0.24
CA THR A 95 24.60 1.07 0.73
C THR A 95 24.04 2.48 0.45
N LEU A 96 23.05 2.60 -0.43
CA LEU A 96 22.37 3.88 -0.69
C LEU A 96 21.65 4.42 0.55
N ASP A 97 21.52 5.74 0.64
CA ASP A 97 20.74 6.41 1.69
C ASP A 97 19.28 5.95 1.65
N PRO A 98 18.67 5.53 2.78
CA PRO A 98 17.27 5.13 2.84
C PRO A 98 16.29 6.14 2.23
N THR A 99 16.56 7.43 2.37
CA THR A 99 15.73 8.51 1.81
C THR A 99 15.80 8.52 0.29
N LEU A 100 17.02 8.34 -0.25
CA LEU A 100 17.24 8.33 -1.69
C LEU A 100 16.63 7.09 -2.34
N LYS A 101 16.70 5.92 -1.67
CA LYS A 101 15.99 4.71 -2.12
C LYS A 101 14.50 4.94 -2.21
N PHE A 102 13.89 5.49 -1.16
CA PHE A 102 12.46 5.75 -1.12
C PHE A 102 12.02 6.71 -2.25
N ILE A 103 12.74 7.81 -2.45
CA ILE A 103 12.43 8.77 -3.51
C ILE A 103 12.56 8.12 -4.90
N LEU A 104 13.62 7.35 -5.12
CA LEU A 104 13.88 6.69 -6.40
C LEU A 104 12.81 5.63 -6.71
N GLU A 105 12.50 4.74 -5.75
CA GLU A 105 11.44 3.74 -5.89
C GLU A 105 10.09 4.41 -6.13
N THR A 106 9.76 5.44 -5.35
CA THR A 106 8.49 6.17 -5.47
C THR A 106 8.38 6.88 -6.82
N ALA A 107 9.42 7.56 -7.28
CA ALA A 107 9.42 8.27 -8.56
C ALA A 107 9.31 7.30 -9.74
N LEU A 108 10.04 6.18 -9.69
CA LEU A 108 10.03 5.18 -10.74
C LEU A 108 8.68 4.45 -10.80
N MET A 109 8.12 4.10 -9.63
CA MET A 109 6.77 3.55 -9.52
C MET A 109 5.71 4.54 -10.04
N LEU A 110 5.77 5.81 -9.64
CA LEU A 110 4.81 6.82 -10.06
C LEU A 110 4.85 7.02 -11.58
N THR A 111 6.05 7.09 -12.16
CA THR A 111 6.22 7.26 -13.61
C THR A 111 5.69 6.05 -14.37
N ALA A 112 6.03 4.84 -13.93
CA ALA A 112 5.52 3.61 -14.54
C ALA A 112 3.99 3.50 -14.41
N ALA A 113 3.44 3.86 -13.25
CA ALA A 113 2.01 3.87 -13.00
C ALA A 113 1.25 4.86 -13.90
N LEU A 114 1.79 6.07 -14.08
CA LEU A 114 1.20 7.09 -14.95
C LEU A 114 1.23 6.67 -16.42
N ILE A 115 2.32 6.08 -16.88
CA ILE A 115 2.42 5.55 -18.25
C ILE A 115 1.40 4.43 -18.46
N LEU A 116 1.33 3.48 -17.53
CA LEU A 116 0.41 2.34 -17.62
C LEU A 116 -1.04 2.83 -17.58
N PHE A 117 -1.40 3.70 -16.64
CA PHE A 117 -2.76 4.20 -16.54
C PHE A 117 -3.14 5.12 -17.70
N GLY A 118 -2.24 6.01 -18.14
CA GLY A 118 -2.48 6.89 -19.29
C GLY A 118 -2.68 6.13 -20.61
N THR A 119 -1.98 5.00 -20.79
CA THR A 119 -2.12 4.15 -21.99
C THR A 119 -3.31 3.21 -21.91
N VAL A 120 -3.57 2.60 -20.75
CA VAL A 120 -4.66 1.64 -20.55
C VAL A 120 -6.03 2.33 -20.48
N LEU A 121 -6.15 3.47 -19.80
CA LEU A 121 -7.45 4.15 -19.66
C LEU A 121 -7.93 4.77 -20.97
N ARG A 122 -7.02 5.05 -21.91
CA ARG A 122 -7.37 5.40 -23.30
C ARG A 122 -8.14 4.29 -24.02
N ASN A 123 -7.97 3.04 -23.62
CA ASN A 123 -8.64 1.85 -24.17
C ASN A 123 -9.54 1.18 -23.11
N ALA A 124 -10.40 1.98 -22.44
CA ALA A 124 -11.25 1.52 -21.33
C ALA A 124 -12.15 0.30 -21.65
N ALA A 125 -12.42 0.02 -22.93
CA ALA A 125 -13.19 -1.16 -23.37
C ALA A 125 -12.44 -2.50 -23.12
N ASP A 126 -11.11 -2.50 -23.09
CA ASP A 126 -10.28 -3.70 -22.88
C ASP A 126 -9.83 -3.87 -21.41
N LEU A 127 -10.02 -2.86 -20.56
CA LEU A 127 -9.64 -2.90 -19.14
C LEU A 127 -10.34 -4.07 -18.40
N SER A 128 -11.62 -4.28 -18.68
CA SER A 128 -12.41 -5.39 -18.10
C SER A 128 -11.89 -6.76 -18.54
N ARG A 129 -11.48 -6.89 -19.80
CA ARG A 129 -10.92 -8.15 -20.36
C ARG A 129 -9.51 -8.43 -19.84
N MET A 130 -8.69 -7.38 -19.68
CA MET A 130 -7.30 -7.49 -19.23
C MET A 130 -7.19 -7.81 -17.72
N VAL A 131 -8.09 -7.24 -16.89
CA VAL A 131 -8.17 -7.57 -15.45
C VAL A 131 -8.66 -9.01 -15.23
N LEU A 132 -9.63 -9.47 -16.04
CA LEU A 132 -10.10 -10.86 -16.01
C LEU A 132 -9.00 -11.86 -16.39
N THR A 133 -8.20 -11.61 -17.44
CA THR A 133 -7.09 -12.50 -17.81
C THR A 133 -5.95 -12.48 -16.79
N GLY A 134 -5.65 -11.31 -16.19
CA GLY A 134 -4.67 -11.19 -15.10
C GLY A 134 -5.06 -12.01 -13.87
N LEU A 135 -6.30 -11.85 -13.38
CA LEU A 135 -6.83 -12.61 -12.24
C LEU A 135 -6.86 -14.12 -12.50
N MET A 136 -7.23 -14.55 -13.70
CA MET A 136 -7.21 -15.98 -14.09
C MET A 136 -5.79 -16.54 -14.04
N ARG A 137 -4.80 -15.77 -14.52
CA ARG A 137 -3.40 -16.23 -14.55
C ARG A 137 -2.76 -16.27 -13.16
N THR A 138 -3.14 -15.36 -12.25
CA THR A 138 -2.70 -15.39 -10.85
C THR A 138 -3.38 -16.51 -10.05
N ALA A 139 -4.65 -16.82 -10.32
CA ALA A 139 -5.38 -17.91 -9.66
C ALA A 139 -4.89 -19.32 -10.04
N VAL A 140 -4.23 -19.47 -11.19
CA VAL A 140 -3.65 -20.76 -11.65
C VAL A 140 -2.26 -21.02 -11.04
N GLN A 141 -1.66 -20.04 -10.35
CA GLN A 141 -0.33 -20.18 -9.73
C GLN A 141 -0.36 -20.53 -8.23
N ASN A 142 -1.54 -20.77 -7.65
CA ASN A 142 -1.69 -21.23 -6.25
C ASN A 142 -2.33 -22.61 -6.18
#